data_AF-A0A498FD01-F1
#
_entry.id   AF-A0A498FD01-F1
#
_cell.length_a   1.000
_cell.length_b   1.000
_cell.length_c   1.000
_cell.angle_alpha   90.00
_cell.angle_beta   90.00
_cell.angle_gamma   90.00
#
_symmetry.space_group_name_H-M   'P 1'
#
loop_
_entity.id
_entity.type
_entity.pdbx_description
1 polymer ?
#
loop_
_entity_poly.entity_id
_entity_poly.type
_entity_poly.pdbx_seq_one_letter_code
_entity_poly.pdbx_strand_id
1 'polypeptide(L)'
;MESSGLLIFGDRERVFDNIPPEYEHAVRHIRDEFDRDAFHSAVENPSAYVFFGVAPCHVGVDYDWDRLPSFLGLAIWSESTEQFVPSDRADKVFARLNLTPVNTFQKEVKVRDFSPEQFEMPDSTWYDGPAAGVRIENRSGGNALLTEPTVGEQPTDQPAHDEPPAVASELVTDTRVNRAVEAVEAAGNTVATADVQTRVFEMIVREEYVRLDQSGIDVETLRSAVGPVVAQRL
;
A
#
# COMPACT_ATOMS: atom_id res chain seq x y z
N MET A 1 8.81 10.83 -11.82
CA MET A 1 8.43 12.20 -11.38
C MET A 1 8.67 13.13 -12.54
N GLU A 2 7.76 14.07 -12.82
CA GLU A 2 8.01 15.08 -13.85
C GLU A 2 9.16 16.00 -13.46
N SER A 3 9.70 16.74 -14.43
CA SER A 3 10.67 17.81 -14.16
C SER A 3 10.11 18.91 -13.25
N SER A 4 8.78 19.01 -13.14
CA SER A 4 8.07 19.89 -12.21
C SER A 4 8.14 19.45 -10.74
N GLY A 5 8.63 18.22 -10.47
CA GLY A 5 8.58 17.61 -9.13
C GLY A 5 7.25 16.90 -8.84
N LEU A 6 6.32 16.85 -9.80
CA LEU A 6 5.05 16.16 -9.64
C LEU A 6 5.23 14.63 -9.74
N LEU A 7 4.75 13.91 -8.73
CA LEU A 7 4.70 12.45 -8.74
C LEU A 7 3.54 11.98 -9.62
N ILE A 8 3.84 11.08 -10.55
CA ILE A 8 2.88 10.41 -11.43
C ILE A 8 2.64 9.01 -10.86
N PHE A 9 1.38 8.60 -10.80
CA PHE A 9 0.96 7.31 -10.24
C PHE A 9 0.24 6.47 -11.29
N GLY A 10 0.35 5.16 -11.16
CA GLY A 10 -0.30 4.19 -12.03
C GLY A 10 -0.24 2.79 -11.44
N ASP A 11 -0.95 1.88 -12.06
CA ASP A 11 -0.86 0.45 -11.80
C ASP A 11 -0.17 -0.28 -12.97
N ARG A 12 -0.38 -1.59 -13.06
CA ARG A 12 0.17 -2.42 -14.14
C ARG A 12 -0.39 -2.05 -15.52
N GLU A 13 -1.60 -1.52 -15.58
CA GLU A 13 -2.36 -1.34 -16.80
C GLU A 13 -2.30 0.09 -17.31
N ARG A 14 -2.26 1.08 -16.40
CA ARG A 14 -2.38 2.49 -16.78
C ARG A 14 -1.75 3.45 -15.77
N VAL A 15 -1.42 4.63 -16.29
CA VAL A 15 -1.21 5.84 -15.49
C VAL A 15 -2.58 6.43 -15.12
N PHE A 16 -2.69 6.96 -13.91
CA PHE A 16 -3.93 7.52 -13.39
C PHE A 16 -4.08 9.00 -13.70
N ASP A 17 -5.18 9.38 -14.34
CA ASP A 17 -5.63 10.78 -14.40
C ASP A 17 -6.27 11.19 -13.06
N ASN A 18 -7.09 10.30 -12.50
CA ASN A 18 -7.66 10.39 -11.16
C ASN A 18 -7.28 9.11 -10.40
N ILE A 19 -6.89 9.25 -9.15
CA ILE A 19 -6.47 8.12 -8.32
C ILE A 19 -7.71 7.26 -7.99
N PRO A 20 -7.72 5.96 -8.33
CA PRO A 20 -8.81 5.08 -7.92
C PRO A 20 -8.87 4.95 -6.39
N PRO A 21 -10.06 4.80 -5.78
CA PRO A 21 -10.23 4.76 -4.33
C PRO A 21 -9.30 3.79 -3.60
N GLU A 22 -9.05 2.62 -4.17
CA GLU A 22 -8.19 1.57 -3.63
C GLU A 22 -6.71 1.96 -3.52
N TYR A 23 -6.28 2.99 -4.25
CA TYR A 23 -4.91 3.50 -4.19
C TYR A 23 -4.79 4.81 -3.40
N GLU A 24 -5.89 5.47 -3.03
CA GLU A 24 -5.86 6.80 -2.39
C GLU A 24 -5.02 6.80 -1.10
N HIS A 25 -5.18 5.78 -0.26
CA HIS A 25 -4.43 5.65 1.00
C HIS A 25 -2.91 5.58 0.78
N ALA A 26 -2.48 4.77 -0.20
CA ALA A 26 -1.08 4.60 -0.55
C ALA A 26 -0.50 5.86 -1.22
N VAL A 27 -1.25 6.46 -2.14
CA VAL A 27 -0.84 7.68 -2.85
C VAL A 27 -0.72 8.86 -1.90
N ARG A 28 -1.63 9.02 -0.92
CA ARG A 28 -1.47 10.02 0.14
C ARG A 28 -0.17 9.80 0.89
N HIS A 29 0.05 8.59 1.40
CA HIS A 29 1.26 8.28 2.16
C HIS A 29 2.54 8.59 1.36
N ILE A 30 2.59 8.24 0.08
CA ILE A 30 3.74 8.59 -0.76
C ILE A 30 3.87 10.11 -0.92
N ARG A 31 2.77 10.84 -1.12
CA ARG A 31 2.81 12.30 -1.27
C ARG A 31 3.31 13.01 -0.01
N ASP A 32 2.95 12.48 1.15
CA ASP A 32 3.26 13.05 2.46
C ASP A 32 4.69 12.72 2.88
N GLU A 33 5.16 11.48 2.65
CA GLU A 33 6.46 11.00 3.13
C GLU A 33 7.61 11.17 2.13
N PHE A 34 7.34 11.05 0.82
CA PHE A 34 8.41 11.00 -0.18
C PHE A 34 9.23 12.29 -0.21
N ASP A 35 10.51 12.17 0.08
CA ASP A 35 11.46 13.29 0.06
C ASP A 35 11.81 13.70 -1.38
N ARG A 36 10.97 14.56 -1.96
CA ARG A 36 11.09 15.04 -3.35
C ARG A 36 12.40 15.80 -3.56
N ASP A 37 12.82 16.59 -2.57
CA ASP A 37 14.02 17.41 -2.67
C ASP A 37 15.28 16.55 -2.63
N ALA A 38 15.33 15.55 -1.76
CA ALA A 38 16.42 14.57 -1.74
C ALA A 38 16.49 13.78 -3.05
N PHE A 39 15.34 13.35 -3.59
CA PHE A 39 15.33 12.63 -4.87
C PHE A 39 15.81 13.52 -6.02
N HIS A 40 15.23 14.72 -6.16
CA HIS A 40 15.59 15.67 -7.21
C HIS A 40 17.07 16.07 -7.14
N SER A 41 17.64 16.20 -5.95
CA SER A 41 19.06 16.53 -5.77
C SER A 41 20.01 15.36 -6.08
N ALA A 42 19.50 14.12 -6.04
CA ALA A 42 20.32 12.92 -6.19
C ALA A 42 20.44 12.43 -7.65
N VAL A 43 19.55 12.86 -8.54
CA VAL A 43 19.51 12.38 -9.93
C VAL A 43 19.41 13.54 -10.92
N GLU A 44 20.07 13.42 -12.07
CA GLU A 44 20.04 14.45 -13.12
C GLU A 44 18.67 14.53 -13.81
N ASN A 45 18.00 13.39 -13.99
CA ASN A 45 16.67 13.31 -14.57
C ASN A 45 15.73 12.44 -13.72
N PRO A 46 14.88 13.03 -12.87
CA PRO A 46 13.92 12.29 -12.06
C PRO A 46 12.81 11.60 -12.86
N SER A 47 12.61 11.94 -14.13
CA SER A 47 11.61 11.27 -14.99
C SER A 47 12.11 9.92 -15.50
N ALA A 48 13.42 9.68 -15.49
CA ALA A 48 14.02 8.43 -15.95
C ALA A 48 13.86 7.27 -14.95
N TYR A 49 13.14 7.47 -13.85
CA TYR A 49 12.96 6.47 -12.81
C TYR A 49 11.49 6.17 -12.55
N VAL A 50 11.18 4.87 -12.48
CA VAL A 50 9.86 4.36 -12.10
C VAL A 50 10.02 3.53 -10.82
N PHE A 51 9.26 3.89 -9.80
CA PHE A 51 9.23 3.19 -8.52
C PHE A 51 8.03 2.25 -8.52
N PHE A 52 8.28 0.97 -8.24
CA PHE A 52 7.27 -0.06 -8.08
C PHE A 52 7.12 -0.38 -6.61
N GLY A 53 5.90 -0.67 -6.19
CA GLY A 53 5.62 -1.13 -4.84
C GLY A 53 4.25 -1.79 -4.73
N VAL A 54 3.92 -2.15 -3.49
CA VAL A 54 2.66 -2.76 -3.13
C VAL A 54 1.87 -1.75 -2.30
N ALA A 55 0.63 -1.47 -2.69
CA ALA A 55 -0.36 -0.81 -1.86
C ALA A 55 -1.14 -1.92 -1.12
N PRO A 56 -0.86 -2.21 0.16
CA PRO A 56 -1.44 -3.37 0.81
C PRO A 56 -2.92 -3.14 1.11
N CYS A 57 -3.78 -4.06 0.69
CA CYS A 57 -5.21 -4.08 0.97
C CYS A 57 -5.65 -5.46 1.51
N HIS A 58 -6.84 -5.51 2.10
CA HIS A 58 -7.33 -6.72 2.72
C HIS A 58 -7.83 -7.72 1.65
N VAL A 59 -7.03 -8.75 1.42
CA VAL A 59 -7.29 -9.83 0.46
C VAL A 59 -7.31 -11.21 1.12
N GLY A 60 -7.86 -11.30 2.35
CA GLY A 60 -7.93 -12.54 3.13
C GLY A 60 -6.83 -12.72 4.17
N VAL A 61 -6.01 -11.70 4.36
CA VAL A 61 -5.04 -11.63 5.46
C VAL A 61 -5.39 -10.42 6.32
N ASP A 62 -5.71 -10.69 7.59
CA ASP A 62 -5.95 -9.66 8.58
C ASP A 62 -4.61 -9.14 9.11
N TYR A 63 -4.00 -8.24 8.34
CA TYR A 63 -2.78 -7.58 8.74
C TYR A 63 -3.02 -6.70 9.98
N ASP A 64 -1.96 -6.48 10.74
CA ASP A 64 -1.89 -5.39 11.71
C ASP A 64 -1.86 -4.06 10.94
N TRP A 65 -3.04 -3.54 10.61
CA TRP A 65 -3.23 -2.34 9.78
C TRP A 65 -2.63 -1.08 10.40
N ASP A 66 -2.45 -1.06 11.72
CA ASP A 66 -1.84 0.05 12.47
C ASP A 66 -0.32 0.07 12.25
N ARG A 67 0.30 -1.10 12.12
CA ARG A 67 1.74 -1.23 11.88
C ARG A 67 2.12 -1.29 10.41
N LEU A 68 1.26 -1.84 9.55
CA LEU A 68 1.55 -2.07 8.13
C LEU A 68 1.60 -0.75 7.34
N PRO A 69 2.75 -0.41 6.73
CA PRO A 69 2.86 0.78 5.88
C PRO A 69 1.81 0.81 4.77
N SER A 70 1.31 2.00 4.46
CA SER A 70 0.35 2.23 3.37
C SER A 70 0.93 1.90 1.99
N PHE A 71 2.25 1.87 1.87
CA PHE A 71 2.98 1.49 0.67
C PHE A 71 4.28 0.77 1.05
N LEU A 72 4.58 -0.32 0.36
CA LEU A 72 5.83 -1.04 0.47
C LEU A 72 6.60 -0.98 -0.86
N GLY A 73 7.79 -0.37 -0.84
CA GLY A 73 8.66 -0.26 -2.00
C GLY A 73 9.19 -1.62 -2.45
N LEU A 74 9.13 -1.91 -3.74
CA LEU A 74 9.46 -3.22 -4.30
C LEU A 74 10.68 -3.19 -5.22
N ALA A 75 10.67 -2.29 -6.21
CA ALA A 75 11.70 -2.23 -7.23
C ALA A 75 11.79 -0.82 -7.82
N ILE A 76 12.93 -0.50 -8.45
CA ILE A 76 13.13 0.76 -9.15
C ILE A 76 13.64 0.43 -10.54
N TRP A 77 12.94 0.90 -11.57
CA TRP A 77 13.42 0.86 -12.95
C TRP A 77 14.16 2.15 -13.28
N SER A 78 15.26 2.02 -14.00
CA SER A 78 16.05 3.13 -14.52
C SER A 78 16.01 3.07 -16.04
N GLU A 79 15.32 4.02 -16.67
CA GLU A 79 15.28 4.18 -18.12
C GLU A 79 16.68 4.47 -18.69
N SER A 80 17.51 5.22 -17.97
CA SER A 80 18.87 5.55 -18.41
C SER A 80 19.77 4.33 -18.61
N THR A 81 19.49 3.24 -17.89
CA THR A 81 20.25 1.98 -17.99
C THR A 81 19.42 0.84 -18.58
N GLU A 82 18.14 1.08 -18.88
CA GLU A 82 17.13 0.09 -19.29
C GLU A 82 17.16 -1.19 -18.42
N GLN A 83 17.30 -1.01 -17.11
CA GLN A 83 17.44 -2.10 -16.15
C GLN A 83 16.83 -1.74 -14.80
N PHE A 84 16.43 -2.77 -14.04
CA PHE A 84 16.10 -2.61 -12.63
C PHE A 84 17.37 -2.28 -11.83
N VAL A 85 17.23 -1.34 -10.91
CA VAL A 85 18.22 -1.07 -9.87
C VAL A 85 18.35 -2.32 -8.99
N PRO A 86 19.58 -2.78 -8.67
CA PRO A 86 19.78 -3.93 -7.77
C PRO A 86 19.01 -3.74 -6.45
N SER A 87 18.38 -4.79 -5.94
CA SER A 87 17.45 -4.68 -4.80
C SER A 87 18.09 -4.12 -3.54
N ASP A 88 19.34 -4.47 -3.25
CA ASP A 88 20.06 -3.90 -2.11
C ASP A 88 20.25 -2.37 -2.21
N ARG A 89 20.37 -1.85 -3.42
CA ARG A 89 20.40 -0.42 -3.70
C ARG A 89 18.99 0.16 -3.71
N ALA A 90 18.00 -0.53 -4.27
CA ALA A 90 16.61 -0.09 -4.26
C ALA A 90 16.08 0.08 -2.82
N ASP A 91 16.33 -0.89 -1.93
CA ASP A 91 15.97 -0.84 -0.50
C ASP A 91 16.49 0.45 0.16
N LYS A 92 17.77 0.75 -0.08
CA LYS A 92 18.43 1.95 0.46
C LYS A 92 17.84 3.23 -0.11
N VAL A 93 17.46 3.23 -1.39
CA VAL A 93 16.82 4.38 -2.02
C VAL A 93 15.44 4.61 -1.43
N PHE A 94 14.59 3.58 -1.28
CA PHE A 94 13.30 3.71 -0.61
C PHE A 94 13.46 4.28 0.80
N ALA A 95 14.34 3.69 1.62
CA ALA A 95 14.58 4.16 2.98
C ALA A 95 15.10 5.61 3.03
N ARG A 96 15.95 6.01 2.07
CA ARG A 96 16.48 7.38 1.98
C ARG A 96 15.41 8.40 1.58
N LEU A 97 14.36 7.96 0.90
CA LEU A 97 13.22 8.77 0.47
C LEU A 97 12.03 8.63 1.42
N ASN A 98 12.27 8.16 2.66
CA ASN A 98 11.28 7.93 3.72
C ASN A 98 10.16 6.94 3.34
N LEU A 99 10.43 6.01 2.43
CA LEU A 99 9.50 4.93 2.09
C LEU A 99 10.03 3.60 2.63
N THR A 100 9.12 2.76 3.13
CA THR A 100 9.48 1.44 3.66
C THR A 100 9.58 0.44 2.50
N PRO A 101 10.72 -0.22 2.25
CA PRO A 101 10.78 -1.32 1.28
C PRO A 101 10.11 -2.58 1.82
N VAL A 102 9.77 -3.52 0.93
CA VAL A 102 9.35 -4.87 1.32
C VAL A 102 10.43 -5.57 2.15
N ASN A 103 10.01 -6.44 3.07
CA ASN A 103 10.92 -7.17 3.94
C ASN A 103 11.84 -8.09 3.12
N THR A 104 13.15 -7.99 3.34
CA THR A 104 14.08 -9.00 2.86
C THR A 104 14.38 -10.02 3.95
N PHE A 105 14.03 -11.29 3.70
CA PHE A 105 14.28 -12.38 4.64
C PHE A 105 15.68 -12.99 4.49
N GLN A 106 16.18 -13.08 3.25
CA GLN A 106 17.45 -13.70 2.95
C GLN A 106 18.11 -13.04 1.74
N LYS A 107 19.44 -12.87 1.80
CA LYS A 107 20.25 -12.36 0.68
C LYS A 107 21.30 -13.40 0.27
N GLU A 108 21.65 -13.39 -1.00
CA GLU A 108 22.79 -14.14 -1.56
C GLU A 108 22.74 -15.67 -1.37
N VAL A 109 21.55 -16.27 -1.56
CA VAL A 109 21.41 -17.73 -1.57
C VAL A 109 22.05 -18.33 -2.82
N LYS A 110 22.88 -19.35 -2.65
CA LYS A 110 23.46 -20.09 -3.78
C LYS A 110 22.38 -20.92 -4.44
N VAL A 111 22.29 -20.87 -5.76
CA VAL A 111 21.26 -21.59 -6.54
C VAL A 111 21.21 -23.09 -6.22
N ARG A 112 22.37 -23.73 -6.04
CA ARG A 112 22.45 -25.16 -5.68
C ARG A 112 21.88 -25.50 -4.29
N ASP A 113 21.76 -24.50 -3.43
CA ASP A 113 21.28 -24.61 -2.06
C ASP A 113 19.83 -24.08 -1.94
N PHE A 114 19.18 -23.73 -3.06
CA PHE A 114 17.80 -23.25 -3.13
C PHE A 114 16.93 -24.25 -3.91
N SER A 115 15.84 -24.71 -3.29
CA SER A 115 14.81 -25.51 -3.95
C SER A 115 13.44 -24.86 -3.70
N PRO A 116 12.70 -24.46 -4.74
CA PRO A 116 11.34 -23.91 -4.59
C PRO A 116 10.40 -24.88 -3.87
N GLU A 117 10.57 -26.19 -4.10
CA GLU A 117 9.71 -27.25 -3.56
C GLU A 117 9.94 -27.51 -2.06
N GLN A 118 11.09 -27.06 -1.53
CA GLN A 118 11.48 -27.22 -0.13
C GLN A 118 11.55 -25.87 0.60
N PHE A 119 11.11 -24.80 -0.05
CA PHE A 119 11.14 -23.47 0.54
C PHE A 119 10.03 -23.34 1.58
N GLU A 120 10.42 -23.19 2.84
CA GLU A 120 9.49 -22.91 3.93
C GLU A 120 9.17 -21.41 3.94
N MET A 121 7.88 -21.08 3.96
CA MET A 121 7.43 -19.68 3.99
C MET A 121 7.84 -19.05 5.33
N PRO A 122 8.57 -17.92 5.33
CA PRO A 122 8.96 -17.23 6.55
C PRO A 122 7.75 -16.55 7.21
N ASP A 123 7.87 -16.25 8.51
CA ASP A 123 6.87 -15.48 9.23
C ASP A 123 6.74 -14.04 8.70
N SER A 124 5.51 -13.54 8.68
CA SER A 124 5.20 -12.16 8.36
C SER A 124 5.66 -11.22 9.46
N THR A 125 6.11 -10.03 9.10
CA THR A 125 6.38 -8.94 10.07
C THR A 125 5.10 -8.21 10.48
N TRP A 126 4.03 -8.38 9.70
CA TRP A 126 2.83 -7.53 9.72
C TRP A 126 1.58 -8.22 10.27
N TYR A 127 1.68 -9.48 10.70
CA TYR A 127 0.65 -10.20 11.46
C TYR A 127 1.26 -11.49 12.03
N ASP A 128 0.50 -12.21 12.86
CA ASP A 128 0.90 -13.51 13.38
C ASP A 128 0.58 -14.63 12.38
N GLY A 129 1.56 -15.02 11.58
CA GLY A 129 1.43 -16.07 10.57
C GLY A 129 2.50 -16.02 9.47
N PRO A 130 2.49 -16.98 8.53
CA PRO A 130 3.45 -17.03 7.43
C PRO A 130 3.23 -15.89 6.45
N ALA A 131 4.25 -15.41 5.74
CA ALA A 131 4.08 -14.40 4.71
C ALA A 131 3.12 -14.88 3.60
N ALA A 132 2.28 -13.98 3.07
CA ALA A 132 1.38 -14.30 1.95
C ALA A 132 2.11 -14.75 0.67
N GLY A 133 3.35 -14.31 0.52
CA GLY A 133 4.24 -14.80 -0.51
C GLY A 133 5.65 -14.24 -0.35
N VAL A 134 6.59 -14.87 -1.03
CA VAL A 134 7.98 -14.43 -1.13
C VAL A 134 8.34 -14.25 -2.58
N ARG A 135 8.87 -13.07 -2.90
CA ARG A 135 9.46 -12.80 -4.20
C ARG A 135 10.94 -13.18 -4.16
N ILE A 136 11.34 -13.98 -5.14
CA ILE A 136 12.72 -14.39 -5.36
C ILE A 136 13.26 -13.56 -6.52
N GLU A 137 14.47 -13.03 -6.35
CA GLU A 137 15.20 -12.35 -7.40
C GLU A 137 16.55 -13.02 -7.63
N ASN A 138 17.00 -13.04 -8.88
CA ASN A 138 18.37 -13.39 -9.23
C ASN A 138 19.14 -12.13 -9.64
N ARG A 139 20.48 -12.22 -9.63
CA ARG A 139 21.38 -11.10 -9.98
C ARG A 139 21.26 -10.61 -11.42
N SER A 140 20.65 -11.40 -12.30
CA SER A 140 20.44 -11.04 -13.71
C SER A 140 19.10 -10.33 -13.95
N GLY A 141 18.35 -10.01 -12.89
CA GLY A 141 17.06 -9.32 -12.97
C GLY A 141 15.86 -10.25 -13.16
N GLY A 142 16.07 -11.57 -13.23
CA GLY A 142 14.98 -12.54 -13.22
C GLY A 142 14.31 -12.60 -11.84
N ASN A 143 12.99 -12.71 -11.81
CA ASN A 143 12.24 -12.83 -10.58
C ASN A 143 11.09 -13.83 -10.68
N ALA A 144 10.70 -14.39 -9.54
CA ALA A 144 9.57 -15.30 -9.39
C ALA A 144 8.85 -15.01 -8.07
N LEU A 145 7.57 -15.36 -8.00
CA LEU A 145 6.76 -15.26 -6.79
C LEU A 145 6.40 -16.67 -6.31
N LEU A 146 6.71 -16.98 -5.05
CA LEU A 146 6.14 -18.10 -4.33
C LEU A 146 5.00 -17.57 -3.47
N THR A 147 3.83 -18.19 -3.57
CA THR A 147 2.63 -17.83 -2.81
C THR A 147 2.34 -18.92 -1.79
N GLU A 148 1.98 -18.56 -0.57
CA GLU A 148 1.53 -19.52 0.44
C GLU A 148 0.07 -19.90 0.15
N PRO A 149 -0.23 -21.15 -0.26
CA PRO A 149 -1.59 -21.52 -0.68
C PRO A 149 -2.64 -21.40 0.42
N THR A 150 -2.22 -21.47 1.69
CA THR A 150 -3.11 -21.41 2.86
C THR A 150 -3.34 -19.99 3.36
N VAL A 151 -2.61 -19.00 2.85
CA VAL A 151 -2.75 -17.59 3.23
C VAL A 151 -3.59 -16.87 2.17
N GLY A 152 -4.62 -16.14 2.62
CA GLY A 152 -5.46 -15.36 1.72
C GLY A 152 -6.67 -16.11 1.16
N GLU A 153 -7.27 -17.04 1.92
CA GLU A 153 -8.67 -17.39 1.67
C GLU A 153 -9.47 -16.08 1.73
N GLN A 154 -10.04 -15.68 0.58
CA GLN A 154 -10.75 -14.43 0.48
C GLN A 154 -11.88 -14.43 1.50
N PRO A 155 -12.08 -13.34 2.27
CA PRO A 155 -13.20 -13.27 3.20
C PRO A 155 -14.47 -13.54 2.39
N THR A 156 -15.24 -14.55 2.79
CA THR A 156 -16.53 -14.86 2.16
C THR A 156 -17.65 -13.97 2.67
N ASP A 157 -17.37 -13.22 3.74
CA ASP A 157 -18.35 -12.45 4.47
C ASP A 157 -18.45 -11.05 3.88
N GLN A 158 -19.55 -10.80 3.17
CA GLN A 158 -19.90 -9.47 2.67
C GLN A 158 -20.20 -8.49 3.83
N PRO A 159 -20.25 -7.17 3.58
CA PRO A 159 -20.87 -6.23 4.50
C PRO A 159 -22.27 -6.73 4.91
N ALA A 160 -22.70 -6.45 6.15
CA ALA A 160 -24.00 -6.94 6.61
C ALA A 160 -25.18 -6.24 5.90
N HIS A 161 -24.87 -5.20 5.13
CA HIS A 161 -25.79 -4.34 4.43
C HIS A 161 -25.28 -4.04 3.02
N ASP A 162 -26.21 -3.82 2.08
CA ASP A 162 -25.87 -3.51 0.69
C ASP A 162 -26.03 -2.00 0.38
N GLU A 163 -26.53 -1.22 1.35
CA GLU A 163 -26.78 0.21 1.19
C GLU A 163 -25.63 1.05 1.79
N PRO A 164 -25.06 2.02 1.04
CA PRO A 164 -23.90 2.79 1.50
C PRO A 164 -24.03 3.48 2.87
N PRO A 165 -25.19 4.06 3.28
CA PRO A 165 -25.34 4.64 4.62
C PRO A 165 -25.26 3.60 5.75
N ALA A 166 -25.79 2.40 5.53
CA ALA A 166 -25.75 1.32 6.50
C ALA A 166 -24.33 0.74 6.60
N VAL A 167 -23.65 0.57 5.46
CA VAL A 167 -22.24 0.14 5.42
C VAL A 167 -21.32 1.18 6.06
N ALA A 168 -21.53 2.47 5.82
CA ALA A 168 -20.81 3.53 6.53
C ALA A 168 -21.02 3.45 8.05
N SER A 169 -22.25 3.17 8.50
CA SER A 169 -22.55 3.02 9.92
C SER A 169 -21.86 1.81 10.56
N GLU A 170 -21.72 0.71 9.82
CA GLU A 170 -20.98 -0.49 10.22
C GLU A 170 -19.46 -0.23 10.28
N LEU A 171 -18.90 0.35 9.23
CA LEU A 171 -17.44 0.39 9.01
C LEU A 171 -16.75 1.61 9.62
N VAL A 172 -17.48 2.69 9.91
CA VAL A 172 -16.95 3.84 10.64
C VAL A 172 -16.95 3.52 12.14
N THR A 173 -15.80 3.03 12.59
CA THR A 173 -15.54 2.68 13.99
C THR A 173 -14.79 3.80 14.71
N ASP A 174 -14.91 3.86 16.04
CA ASP A 174 -14.17 4.82 16.87
C ASP A 174 -12.66 4.64 16.70
N THR A 175 -12.19 3.39 16.54
CA THR A 175 -10.79 3.08 16.24
C THR A 175 -10.32 3.78 14.96
N ARG A 176 -11.06 3.65 13.85
CA ARG A 176 -10.69 4.30 12.58
C ARG A 176 -10.73 5.82 12.67
N VAL A 177 -11.74 6.38 13.38
CA VAL A 177 -11.83 7.83 13.61
C VAL A 177 -10.63 8.33 14.41
N ASN A 178 -10.27 7.67 15.52
CA ASN A 178 -9.14 8.05 16.36
C ASN A 178 -7.81 8.00 15.58
N ARG A 179 -7.55 6.92 14.84
CA ARG A 179 -6.34 6.83 13.99
C ARG A 179 -6.30 7.93 12.93
N ALA A 180 -7.45 8.26 12.34
CA ALA A 180 -7.53 9.33 11.36
C ALA A 180 -7.20 10.69 11.99
N VAL A 181 -7.72 10.97 13.19
CA VAL A 181 -7.40 12.17 13.98
C VAL A 181 -5.92 12.23 14.32
N GLU A 182 -5.36 11.17 14.90
CA GLU A 182 -3.93 11.09 15.27
C GLU A 182 -3.03 11.33 14.07
N ALA A 183 -3.36 10.74 12.92
CA ALA A 183 -2.62 10.99 11.71
C ALA A 183 -2.71 12.47 11.28
N VAL A 184 -3.82 13.18 11.54
CA VAL A 184 -4.01 14.58 11.05
C VAL A 184 -3.13 15.49 11.89
N GLU A 185 -3.13 15.24 13.19
CA GLU A 185 -2.27 15.91 14.16
C GLU A 185 -0.79 15.63 13.91
N ALA A 186 -0.42 14.38 13.60
CA ALA A 186 0.96 13.99 13.28
C ALA A 186 1.50 14.72 12.03
N ALA A 187 0.62 15.04 11.08
CA ALA A 187 0.95 15.87 9.91
C ALA A 187 1.02 17.37 10.22
N GLY A 188 0.81 17.78 11.48
CA GLY A 188 0.84 19.18 11.93
C GLY A 188 -0.39 20.00 11.52
N ASN A 189 -1.45 19.35 11.05
CA ASN A 189 -2.68 20.01 10.61
C ASN A 189 -3.67 20.17 11.77
N THR A 190 -4.51 21.21 11.69
CA THR A 190 -5.66 21.32 12.59
C THR A 190 -6.72 20.29 12.20
N VAL A 191 -7.21 19.53 13.17
CA VAL A 191 -8.21 18.48 12.94
C VAL A 191 -9.53 19.10 12.43
N ALA A 192 -9.80 18.94 11.14
CA ALA A 192 -11.08 19.26 10.54
C ALA A 192 -11.85 17.97 10.19
N THR A 193 -13.17 18.00 10.34
CA THR A 193 -14.05 16.84 10.05
C THR A 193 -13.84 16.29 8.64
N ALA A 194 -13.61 17.16 7.66
CA ALA A 194 -13.38 16.75 6.27
C ALA A 194 -12.10 15.89 6.12
N ASP A 195 -11.00 16.27 6.79
CA ASP A 195 -9.74 15.52 6.72
C ASP A 195 -9.87 14.15 7.38
N VAL A 196 -10.59 14.09 8.52
CA VAL A 196 -10.89 12.84 9.20
C VAL A 196 -11.79 11.95 8.34
N GLN A 197 -12.85 12.51 7.73
CA GLN A 197 -13.72 11.78 6.81
C GLN A 197 -12.93 11.13 5.67
N THR A 198 -12.08 11.90 5.00
CA THR A 198 -11.28 11.39 3.88
C THR A 198 -10.38 10.23 4.32
N ARG A 199 -9.74 10.35 5.48
CA ARG A 199 -8.83 9.31 5.99
C ARG A 199 -9.56 8.06 6.43
N VAL A 200 -10.70 8.20 7.12
CA VAL A 200 -11.55 7.08 7.49
C VAL A 200 -12.03 6.34 6.24
N PHE A 201 -12.48 7.05 5.22
CA PHE A 201 -12.90 6.44 3.96
C PHE A 201 -11.77 5.61 3.32
N GLU A 202 -10.57 6.16 3.23
CA GLU A 202 -9.43 5.46 2.64
C GLU A 202 -8.99 4.23 3.44
N MET A 203 -9.06 4.30 4.77
CA MET A 203 -8.84 3.14 5.64
C MET A 203 -9.89 2.06 5.37
N ILE A 204 -11.17 2.44 5.23
CA ILE A 204 -12.26 1.50 4.90
C ILE A 204 -11.99 0.82 3.56
N VAL A 205 -11.69 1.57 2.50
CA VAL A 205 -11.44 0.99 1.17
C VAL A 205 -10.24 0.03 1.20
N ARG A 206 -9.18 0.36 1.94
CA ARG A 206 -7.99 -0.48 2.10
C ARG A 206 -8.28 -1.76 2.87
N GLU A 207 -8.91 -1.65 4.04
CA GLU A 207 -9.08 -2.73 5.02
C GLU A 207 -10.28 -3.63 4.73
N GLU A 208 -11.21 -3.17 3.90
CA GLU A 208 -12.43 -3.90 3.53
C GLU A 208 -12.46 -4.22 2.02
N TYR A 209 -11.32 -4.06 1.32
CA TYR A 209 -11.21 -4.10 -0.14
C TYR A 209 -12.00 -5.24 -0.80
N VAL A 210 -11.72 -6.50 -0.44
CA VAL A 210 -12.44 -7.65 -1.03
C VAL A 210 -13.92 -7.66 -0.66
N ARG A 211 -14.30 -7.27 0.56
CA ARG A 211 -15.71 -7.22 0.98
C ARG A 211 -16.49 -6.19 0.17
N LEU A 212 -15.90 -5.02 -0.05
CA LEU A 212 -16.49 -3.96 -0.86
C LEU A 212 -16.59 -4.36 -2.34
N ASP A 213 -15.52 -4.90 -2.91
CA ASP A 213 -15.48 -5.38 -4.31
C ASP A 213 -16.56 -6.45 -4.57
N GLN A 214 -16.65 -7.47 -3.70
CA GLN A 214 -17.63 -8.53 -3.82
C GLN A 214 -19.08 -8.07 -3.57
N SER A 215 -19.29 -7.04 -2.76
CA SER A 215 -20.64 -6.49 -2.52
C SER A 215 -21.17 -5.69 -3.72
N GLY A 216 -20.28 -5.20 -4.60
CA GLY A 216 -20.67 -4.32 -5.70
C GLY A 216 -21.21 -2.96 -5.24
N ILE A 217 -20.91 -2.55 -4.02
CA ILE A 217 -21.39 -1.28 -3.46
C ILE A 217 -20.85 -0.08 -4.25
N ASP A 218 -21.68 0.96 -4.40
CA ASP A 218 -21.22 2.22 -4.97
C ASP A 218 -20.28 2.94 -4.00
N VAL A 219 -18.98 2.81 -4.27
CA VAL A 219 -17.89 3.36 -3.45
C VAL A 219 -17.96 4.89 -3.35
N GLU A 220 -18.45 5.60 -4.37
CA GLU A 220 -18.57 7.06 -4.31
C GLU A 220 -19.77 7.50 -3.45
N THR A 221 -20.86 6.76 -3.51
CA THR A 221 -21.98 6.97 -2.57
C THR A 221 -21.57 6.60 -1.14
N LEU A 222 -20.74 5.55 -0.95
CA LEU A 222 -20.15 5.21 0.35
C LEU A 222 -19.26 6.34 0.89
N ARG A 223 -18.39 6.91 0.06
CA ARG A 223 -17.56 8.09 0.43
C ARG A 223 -18.40 9.23 0.98
N SER A 224 -19.52 9.52 0.32
CA SER A 224 -20.46 10.55 0.73
C SER A 224 -21.15 10.21 2.05
N ALA A 225 -21.43 8.93 2.31
CA ALA A 225 -22.08 8.44 3.52
C ALA A 225 -21.17 8.42 4.76
N VAL A 226 -19.84 8.36 4.61
CA VAL A 226 -18.89 8.35 5.75
C VAL A 226 -18.95 9.65 6.55
N GLY A 227 -19.08 10.80 5.90
CA GLY A 227 -19.01 12.13 6.53
C GLY A 227 -19.99 12.35 7.69
N PRO A 228 -21.31 12.15 7.49
CA PRO A 228 -22.29 12.26 8.56
C PRO A 228 -22.02 11.34 9.76
N VAL A 229 -21.45 10.16 9.53
CA VAL A 229 -21.17 9.16 10.57
C VAL A 229 -19.91 9.53 11.36
N VAL A 230 -18.88 10.05 10.69
CA VAL A 230 -17.67 10.61 11.31
C VAL A 230 -17.99 11.85 12.14
N ALA A 231 -18.83 12.75 11.62
CA ALA A 231 -19.21 13.98 12.34
C ALA A 231 -19.97 13.71 13.66
N GLN A 232 -20.59 12.55 13.82
CA GLN A 232 -21.26 12.14 15.06
C GLN A 232 -20.28 11.55 16.11
N ARG A 233 -19.07 11.16 15.69
CA ARG A 233 -18.06 10.49 16.54
C ARG A 233 -16.88 11.39 16.91
N LEU A 234 -16.71 12.51 16.21
CA LEU A 234 -15.76 13.59 16.53
C LEU A 234 -16.32 14.51 17.62
#